data_AF-A0A7K9MFK7-F1
#
_entry.id   AF-A0A7K9MFK7-F1
#
_cell.length_a   1.000
_cell.length_b   1.000
_cell.length_c   1.000
_cell.angle_alpha   90.00
_cell.angle_beta   90.00
_cell.angle_gamma   90.00
#
_symmetry.space_group_name_H-M   'P 1'
#
loop_
_entity.id
_entity.type
_entity.pdbx_description
1 polymer ?
#
loop_
_entity_poly.entity_id
_entity_poly.type
_entity_poly.pdbx_seq_one_letter_code
_entity_poly.pdbx_strand_id
1 'polypeptide(L)'
;TSLPAGRPQVEVEVESMDKAGNFIGWLHIEGLNLSVALVEHALSKVHFTAERSPYYKALLAAEEAAKQKKEKVRAGQDPPGGMSPPRGMSPCQEMSSPRGMWVLDPGPSAGGQLEKLMENMRAEVGSHPPVEGSYAPRRGDFCIAKFVDGEWYRARVEKVESAAKVHIFYIDYGN
;
A
#
# COMPACT_ATOMS: atom_id res chain seq x y z
N THR A 1 31.78 18.26 -12.03
CA THR A 1 30.45 18.83 -12.32
C THR A 1 29.71 18.95 -11.00
N SER A 2 29.67 20.15 -10.40
CA SER A 2 29.01 20.38 -9.12
C SER A 2 27.49 20.46 -9.32
N LEU A 3 26.74 19.61 -8.61
CA LEU A 3 25.28 19.64 -8.60
C LEU A 3 24.76 20.98 -8.03
N PRO A 4 23.62 21.50 -8.52
CA PRO A 4 23.05 22.75 -8.05
C PRO A 4 22.70 22.66 -6.56
N ALA A 5 23.17 23.64 -5.79
CA ALA A 5 22.90 23.77 -4.36
C ALA A 5 21.38 23.89 -4.11
N GLY A 6 20.82 22.97 -3.34
CA GLY A 6 19.40 22.99 -2.94
C GLY A 6 18.68 21.65 -2.98
N ARG A 7 19.30 20.58 -3.50
CA ARG A 7 18.77 19.22 -3.35
C ARG A 7 19.50 18.50 -2.22
N PRO A 8 18.79 17.90 -1.24
CA PRO A 8 19.45 17.09 -0.23
C PRO A 8 20.18 15.94 -0.92
N GLN A 9 21.41 15.68 -0.50
CA GLN A 9 22.15 14.53 -0.98
C GLN A 9 21.52 13.29 -0.36
N VAL A 10 21.11 12.36 -1.22
CA VAL A 10 20.49 11.11 -0.81
C VAL A 10 21.34 9.93 -1.26
N GLU A 11 21.51 8.97 -0.38
CA GLU A 11 22.17 7.69 -0.65
C GLU A 11 21.11 6.60 -0.66
N VAL A 12 21.09 5.77 -1.70
CA VAL A 12 20.11 4.70 -1.87
C VAL A 12 20.85 3.37 -1.92
N GLU A 13 20.51 2.47 -1.01
CA GLU A 13 20.96 1.09 -1.02
C GLU A 13 19.84 0.21 -1.55
N VAL A 14 20.01 -0.35 -2.74
CA VAL A 14 19.00 -1.22 -3.35
C VAL A 14 19.24 -2.66 -2.90
N GLU A 15 18.23 -3.27 -2.28
CA GLU A 15 18.27 -4.66 -1.80
C GLU A 15 17.59 -5.61 -2.80
N SER A 16 16.50 -5.17 -3.42
CA SER A 16 15.72 -5.97 -4.35
C SER A 16 14.95 -5.09 -5.33
N MET A 17 14.24 -5.70 -6.26
CA MET A 17 13.37 -5.01 -7.21
C MET A 17 12.07 -5.80 -7.30
N ASP A 18 10.93 -5.11 -7.23
CA ASP A 18 9.65 -5.74 -7.48
C ASP A 18 9.41 -5.96 -8.98
N LYS A 19 8.39 -6.75 -9.32
CA LYS A 19 8.09 -7.09 -10.72
C LYS A 19 7.57 -5.92 -11.54
N ALA A 20 7.16 -4.83 -10.89
CA ALA A 20 6.80 -3.58 -11.57
C ALA A 20 8.03 -2.71 -11.85
N GLY A 21 9.23 -3.18 -11.48
CA GLY A 21 10.49 -2.46 -11.70
C GLY A 21 10.81 -1.44 -10.59
N ASN A 22 10.07 -1.44 -9.48
CA ASN A 22 10.38 -0.55 -8.36
C ASN A 22 11.50 -1.16 -7.50
N PHE A 23 12.51 -0.35 -7.19
CA PHE A 23 13.58 -0.74 -6.29
C PHE A 23 13.10 -0.76 -4.84
N ILE A 24 13.41 -1.84 -4.14
CA ILE A 24 13.19 -2.03 -2.71
C ILE A 24 14.55 -1.91 -2.03
N GLY A 25 14.64 -1.03 -1.04
CA GLY A 25 15.92 -0.74 -0.42
C GLY A 25 15.83 0.29 0.70
N TRP A 26 17.00 0.80 1.08
CA TRP A 26 17.19 1.75 2.16
C TRP A 26 17.55 3.11 1.59
N LEU A 27 16.91 4.15 2.10
CA LEU A 27 17.15 5.53 1.70
C LEU A 27 17.77 6.27 2.88
N HIS A 28 18.95 6.83 2.68
CA HIS A 28 19.67 7.64 3.64
C HIS A 28 19.71 9.10 3.17
N ILE A 29 19.31 10.03 4.04
CA ILE A 29 19.37 11.47 3.79
C ILE A 29 20.28 12.06 4.85
N GLU A 30 21.42 12.64 4.45
CA GLU A 30 22.39 13.23 5.40
C GLU A 30 22.82 12.26 6.52
N GLY A 31 22.94 10.96 6.20
CA GLY A 31 23.28 9.89 7.15
C GLY A 31 22.11 9.36 7.98
N LEU A 32 20.90 9.91 7.82
CA LEU A 32 19.68 9.43 8.48
C LEU A 32 18.94 8.42 7.62
N ASN A 33 18.66 7.23 8.17
CA ASN A 33 17.83 6.23 7.50
C ASN A 33 16.35 6.68 7.53
N LEU A 34 15.79 6.97 6.35
CA LEU A 34 14.44 7.51 6.22
C LEU A 34 13.38 6.53 6.75
N SER A 35 13.56 5.23 6.56
CA SER A 35 12.61 4.23 7.04
C SER A 35 12.53 4.23 8.57
N VAL A 36 13.66 4.40 9.26
CA VAL A 36 13.71 4.55 10.73
C VAL A 36 13.00 5.82 11.17
N ALA A 37 13.27 6.95 10.53
CA ALA A 37 12.64 8.22 10.85
C ALA A 37 11.11 8.18 10.68
N LEU A 38 10.62 7.60 9.58
CA LEU A 38 9.17 7.45 9.34
C LEU A 38 8.48 6.60 10.41
N VAL A 39 9.14 5.53 10.86
CA VAL A 39 8.61 4.68 11.94
C VAL A 39 8.64 5.42 13.27
N GLU A 40 9.72 6.15 13.58
CA GLU A 40 9.85 6.91 14.84
C GLU A 40 8.78 8.03 14.97
N HIS A 41 8.41 8.64 13.85
CA HIS A 41 7.35 9.64 13.77
C HIS A 41 5.93 9.03 13.65
N ALA A 42 5.80 7.71 13.79
CA ALA A 42 4.54 6.98 13.68
C ALA A 42 3.82 7.13 12.31
N LEU A 43 4.57 7.48 11.26
CA LEU A 43 4.07 7.62 9.89
C LEU A 43 4.13 6.30 9.11
N SER A 44 4.87 5.33 9.63
CA SER A 44 4.98 3.97 9.07
C SER A 44 5.07 2.91 10.17
N LYS A 45 4.99 1.63 9.78
CA LYS A 45 5.16 0.46 10.67
C LYS A 45 6.24 -0.46 10.14
N VAL A 46 6.88 -1.19 11.04
CA VAL A 46 7.91 -2.17 10.65
C VAL A 46 7.24 -3.31 9.88
N HIS A 47 7.76 -3.61 8.69
CA HIS A 47 7.31 -4.73 7.86
C HIS A 47 8.20 -5.95 8.10
N PHE A 48 7.65 -7.17 7.96
CA PHE A 48 8.40 -8.42 8.20
C PHE A 48 9.64 -8.56 7.32
N THR A 49 9.65 -7.93 6.14
CA THR A 49 10.83 -7.94 5.25
C THR A 49 12.04 -7.24 5.88
N ALA A 50 11.82 -6.35 6.84
CA ALA A 50 12.90 -5.70 7.59
C ALA A 50 13.62 -6.67 8.55
N GLU A 51 13.07 -7.84 8.87
CA GLU A 51 13.70 -8.83 9.78
C GLU A 51 15.05 -9.34 9.27
N ARG A 52 15.23 -9.38 7.95
CA ARG A 52 16.47 -9.83 7.31
C ARG A 52 17.51 -8.71 7.15
N SER A 53 17.15 -7.48 7.49
CA SER A 53 17.99 -6.31 7.28
C SER A 53 18.84 -5.98 8.51
N PRO A 54 20.04 -5.39 8.31
CA PRO A 54 20.86 -4.89 9.42
C PRO A 54 20.17 -3.79 10.23
N TYR A 55 19.17 -3.10 9.65
CA TYR A 55 18.44 -1.99 10.28
C TYR A 55 17.26 -2.44 11.14
N TYR A 56 16.98 -3.75 11.24
CA TYR A 56 15.82 -4.28 11.97
C TYR A 56 15.75 -3.80 13.44
N LYS A 57 16.89 -3.83 14.14
CA LYS A 57 16.96 -3.40 15.55
C LYS A 57 16.62 -1.92 15.72
N ALA A 58 17.09 -1.07 14.81
CA ALA A 58 16.81 0.37 14.84
C ALA A 58 15.33 0.66 14.55
N LEU A 59 14.73 -0.06 13.61
CA LEU A 59 13.31 0.05 13.28
C LEU A 59 12.41 -0.36 14.45
N LEU A 60 12.73 -1.46 15.14
CA LEU A 60 11.98 -1.87 16.33
C LEU A 60 12.09 -0.83 17.46
N ALA A 61 13.30 -0.32 17.72
CA ALA A 61 13.49 0.73 18.72
C ALA A 61 12.70 2.00 18.39
N ALA A 62 12.69 2.41 17.12
CA ALA A 62 11.90 3.54 16.63
C ALA A 62 10.39 3.29 16.78
N GLU A 63 9.91 2.07 16.52
CA GLU A 63 8.49 1.73 16.67
C GLU A 63 8.04 1.80 18.12
N GLU A 64 8.85 1.28 19.05
CA GLU A 64 8.57 1.36 20.49
C GLU A 64 8.59 2.81 21.00
N ALA A 65 9.55 3.63 20.53
CA ALA A 65 9.59 5.05 20.85
C ALA A 65 8.34 5.79 20.31
N ALA A 66 7.89 5.44 19.11
CA ALA A 66 6.67 5.97 18.51
C ALA A 66 5.41 5.57 19.29
N LYS A 67 5.32 4.32 19.78
CA LYS A 67 4.21 3.84 20.63
C LYS A 67 4.13 4.65 21.93
N GLN A 68 5.26 4.86 22.60
CA GLN A 68 5.32 5.65 23.83
C GLN A 68 4.96 7.12 23.60
N LYS A 69 5.43 7.74 22.50
CA LYS A 69 5.06 9.12 22.12
C LYS A 69 3.56 9.24 21.82
N LYS A 70 2.96 8.24 21.18
CA LYS A 70 1.52 8.20 20.87
C LYS A 70 0.67 8.02 22.12
N GLU A 71 1.17 7.27 23.10
CA GLU A 71 0.54 7.13 24.42
C GLU A 71 0.59 8.44 25.22
N LYS A 72 1.69 9.20 25.09
CA LYS A 72 1.85 10.53 25.69
C LYS A 72 0.96 11.61 25.07
N VAL A 73 0.76 11.59 23.74
CA VAL A 73 -0.18 12.49 23.03
C VAL A 73 -1.65 12.14 23.35
N ARG A 74 -1.97 10.86 23.53
CA ARG A 74 -3.33 10.45 23.95
C ARG A 74 -3.65 10.82 25.40
N ALA A 75 -2.62 11.05 26.23
CA ALA A 75 -2.76 11.38 27.65
C ALA A 75 -2.70 12.90 27.96
N GLY A 76 -2.49 13.78 26.97
CA GLY A 76 -2.35 15.22 27.23
C GLY A 76 -2.67 16.13 26.05
N GLN A 77 -3.74 16.91 26.24
CA GLN A 77 -4.07 18.22 25.61
C GLN A 77 -4.69 18.22 24.20
N ASP A 78 -5.98 18.57 24.15
CA ASP A 78 -6.58 19.41 23.09
C ASP A 78 -5.90 20.78 23.07
N PRO A 79 -5.61 21.34 21.88
CA PRO A 79 -6.10 22.69 21.58
C PRO A 79 -6.54 22.88 20.09
N PRO A 80 -7.17 24.04 19.76
CA PRO A 80 -8.27 24.11 18.82
C PRO A 80 -7.85 24.55 17.40
N GLY A 81 -8.72 24.24 16.43
CA GLY A 81 -9.01 25.15 15.31
C GLY A 81 -8.05 25.15 14.11
N GLY A 82 -8.50 24.52 13.03
CA GLY A 82 -8.52 25.14 11.70
C GLY A 82 -7.29 25.02 10.81
N MET A 83 -7.42 24.24 9.73
CA MET A 83 -7.17 24.67 8.34
C MET A 83 -7.57 23.56 7.37
N SER A 84 -8.67 23.78 6.65
CA SER A 84 -9.11 22.97 5.52
C SER A 84 -8.27 23.28 4.26
N PRO A 85 -7.83 22.29 3.47
CA PRO A 85 -7.40 22.55 2.10
C PRO A 85 -8.60 22.77 1.17
N PRO A 86 -8.42 23.49 0.05
CA PRO A 86 -9.52 24.04 -0.74
C PRO A 86 -10.29 22.98 -1.54
N ARG A 87 -11.61 23.21 -1.60
CA ARG A 87 -12.56 22.49 -2.46
C ARG A 87 -12.24 22.73 -3.92
N GLY A 88 -12.09 21.65 -4.69
CA GLY A 88 -11.88 21.75 -6.13
C GLY A 88 -11.61 20.43 -6.85
N MET A 89 -12.34 19.35 -6.53
CA MET A 89 -12.48 18.20 -7.42
C MET A 89 -13.86 17.56 -7.25
N SER A 90 -14.47 17.22 -8.38
CA SER A 90 -15.83 16.71 -8.55
C SER A 90 -16.17 15.57 -7.58
N PRO A 91 -17.38 15.50 -6.99
CA PRO A 91 -17.73 14.43 -6.07
C PRO A 91 -18.02 13.14 -6.85
N CYS A 92 -17.10 12.17 -6.81
CA CYS A 92 -17.58 10.79 -6.69
C CYS A 92 -17.99 10.65 -5.22
N GLN A 93 -19.29 10.78 -4.96
CA GLN A 93 -19.82 10.52 -3.62
C GLN A 93 -19.64 9.03 -3.33
N GLU A 94 -18.57 8.71 -2.61
CA GLU A 94 -18.40 7.45 -1.93
C GLU A 94 -19.51 7.35 -0.86
N MET A 95 -20.65 6.79 -1.26
CA MET A 95 -21.76 6.53 -0.35
C MET A 95 -21.51 5.21 0.36
N SER A 96 -20.67 5.23 1.39
CA SER A 96 -20.56 4.13 2.35
C SER A 96 -21.87 4.02 3.14
N SER A 97 -22.79 3.16 2.68
CA SER A 97 -23.96 2.74 3.45
C SER A 97 -23.51 1.94 4.69
N PRO A 98 -24.16 2.08 5.87
CA PRO A 98 -23.73 1.49 7.14
C PRO A 98 -23.81 -0.05 7.22
N ARG A 99 -23.93 -0.75 6.08
CA ARG A 99 -24.01 -2.21 5.97
C ARG A 99 -23.07 -2.84 4.95
N GLY A 100 -22.06 -2.11 4.45
CA GLY A 100 -21.03 -2.69 3.57
C GLY A 100 -21.56 -3.19 2.22
N MET A 101 -22.63 -2.59 1.71
CA MET A 101 -23.16 -2.90 0.38
C MET A 101 -22.46 -2.01 -0.64
N TRP A 102 -21.59 -2.62 -1.45
CA TRP A 102 -20.93 -1.97 -2.58
C TRP A 102 -21.85 -2.08 -3.79
N VAL A 103 -22.35 -0.93 -4.26
CA VAL A 103 -23.08 -0.85 -5.53
C VAL A 103 -22.07 -0.36 -6.56
N LEU A 104 -21.71 -1.22 -7.49
CA LEU A 104 -21.06 -0.78 -8.72
C LEU A 104 -22.12 0.05 -9.47
N ASP A 105 -21.97 1.38 -9.54
CA ASP A 105 -22.83 2.22 -10.39
C ASP A 105 -22.50 1.88 -11.85
N PRO A 106 -23.32 1.05 -12.51
CA PRO A 106 -23.06 0.71 -13.88
C PRO A 106 -23.64 1.87 -14.68
N GLY A 107 -22.85 2.94 -14.84
CA GLY A 107 -23.13 3.90 -15.90
C GLY A 107 -23.41 3.13 -17.20
N PRO A 108 -24.20 3.67 -18.14
CA PRO A 108 -24.77 2.90 -19.26
C PRO A 108 -23.77 2.16 -20.17
N SER A 109 -22.46 2.38 -20.00
CA SER A 109 -21.35 1.71 -20.69
C SER A 109 -20.48 0.77 -19.81
N ALA A 110 -20.67 0.75 -18.49
CA ALA A 110 -19.71 0.14 -17.56
C ALA A 110 -19.75 -1.41 -17.56
N GLY A 111 -20.93 -2.01 -17.74
CA GLY A 111 -21.08 -3.48 -17.74
C GLY A 111 -20.31 -4.16 -18.88
N GLY A 112 -20.45 -3.66 -20.10
CA GLY A 112 -19.73 -4.22 -21.27
C GLY A 112 -18.24 -3.90 -21.29
N GLN A 113 -17.82 -2.80 -20.64
CA GLN A 113 -16.39 -2.50 -20.46
C GLN A 113 -15.74 -3.43 -19.45
N LEU A 114 -16.43 -3.75 -18.35
CA LEU A 114 -15.96 -4.69 -17.34
C LEU A 114 -15.84 -6.11 -17.91
N GLU A 115 -16.84 -6.56 -18.67
CA GLU A 115 -16.82 -7.89 -19.30
C GLU A 115 -15.63 -8.06 -20.25
N LYS A 116 -15.43 -7.10 -21.17
CA LYS A 116 -14.25 -7.10 -22.07
C LYS A 116 -12.93 -7.05 -21.32
N LEU A 117 -12.86 -6.28 -20.23
CA LEU A 117 -11.67 -6.21 -19.40
C LEU A 117 -11.36 -7.55 -18.75
N MET A 118 -12.37 -8.23 -18.20
CA MET A 118 -12.20 -9.54 -17.58
C MET A 118 -11.81 -10.61 -18.60
N GLU A 119 -12.42 -10.60 -19.79
CA GLU A 119 -12.07 -11.52 -20.88
C GLU A 119 -10.60 -11.38 -21.28
N ASN A 120 -10.15 -10.14 -21.57
CA ASN A 120 -8.77 -9.87 -21.94
C ASN A 120 -7.79 -10.25 -20.82
N MET A 121 -8.12 -9.90 -19.57
CA MET A 121 -7.28 -10.22 -18.41
C MET A 121 -7.13 -11.74 -18.24
N ARG A 122 -8.21 -12.50 -18.35
CA ARG A 122 -8.18 -13.96 -18.21
C ARG A 122 -7.42 -14.62 -19.36
N ALA A 123 -7.54 -14.11 -20.58
CA ALA A 123 -6.75 -14.57 -21.71
C ALA A 123 -5.24 -14.37 -21.48
N GLU A 124 -4.83 -13.19 -20.99
CA GLU A 124 -3.43 -12.89 -20.64
C GLU A 124 -2.90 -13.78 -19.51
N VAL A 125 -3.71 -14.05 -18.50
CA VAL A 125 -3.34 -14.96 -17.40
C VAL A 125 -3.23 -16.41 -17.89
N GLY A 126 -4.05 -16.81 -18.86
CA GLY A 126 -3.98 -18.12 -19.51
C GLY A 126 -2.71 -18.30 -20.35
N SER A 127 -2.27 -17.27 -21.06
CA SER A 127 -1.01 -17.29 -21.84
C SER A 127 0.24 -17.12 -20.97
N HIS A 128 0.12 -16.39 -19.87
CA HIS A 128 1.21 -16.12 -18.92
C HIS A 128 0.80 -16.46 -17.47
N PRO A 129 0.77 -17.76 -17.11
CA PRO A 129 0.31 -18.19 -15.80
C PRO A 129 1.17 -17.61 -14.66
N PRO A 130 0.55 -17.06 -13.60
CA PRO A 130 1.26 -16.54 -12.44
C PRO A 130 2.07 -17.66 -11.77
N VAL A 131 3.37 -17.40 -11.58
CA VAL A 131 4.24 -18.34 -10.86
C VAL A 131 3.93 -18.30 -9.37
N GLU A 132 3.52 -19.42 -8.78
CA GLU A 132 3.22 -19.52 -7.36
C GLU A 132 4.43 -19.12 -6.49
N GLY A 133 4.17 -18.42 -5.37
CA GLY A 133 5.21 -17.95 -4.44
C GLY A 133 6.07 -16.78 -4.93
N SER A 134 5.94 -16.36 -6.18
CA SER A 134 6.74 -15.27 -6.75
C SER A 134 6.18 -13.86 -6.51
N TYR A 135 5.01 -13.76 -5.87
CA TYR A 135 4.36 -12.51 -5.51
C TYR A 135 4.38 -12.33 -3.99
N ALA A 136 4.91 -11.19 -3.52
CA ALA A 136 4.93 -10.80 -2.12
C ALA A 136 3.92 -9.65 -1.92
N PRO A 137 2.68 -9.93 -1.47
CA PRO A 137 1.63 -8.92 -1.36
C PRO A 137 1.96 -7.88 -0.30
N ARG A 138 1.60 -6.61 -0.57
CA ARG A 138 1.62 -5.53 0.41
C ARG A 138 0.23 -4.92 0.54
N ARG A 139 -0.10 -4.46 1.75
CA ARG A 139 -1.36 -3.74 1.99
C ARG A 139 -1.46 -2.53 1.06
N GLY A 140 -2.58 -2.45 0.34
CA GLY A 140 -2.85 -1.42 -0.64
C GLY A 140 -2.51 -1.81 -2.08
N ASP A 141 -1.74 -2.88 -2.30
CA ASP A 141 -1.39 -3.33 -3.65
C ASP A 141 -2.65 -3.75 -4.43
N PHE A 142 -2.67 -3.38 -5.71
CA PHE A 142 -3.60 -3.98 -6.67
C PHE A 142 -3.00 -5.27 -7.21
N CYS A 143 -3.82 -6.31 -7.30
CA CYS A 143 -3.43 -7.63 -7.76
C CYS A 143 -4.58 -8.30 -8.51
N ILE A 144 -4.29 -9.47 -9.06
CA ILE A 144 -5.32 -10.41 -9.50
C ILE A 144 -5.40 -11.55 -8.49
N ALA A 145 -6.61 -12.01 -8.21
CA ALA A 145 -6.87 -13.10 -7.29
C ALA A 145 -7.80 -14.13 -7.92
N LYS A 146 -7.52 -15.40 -7.66
CA LYS A 146 -8.36 -16.51 -8.09
C LYS A 146 -9.49 -16.72 -7.09
N PHE A 147 -10.73 -16.64 -7.54
CA PHE A 147 -11.88 -16.85 -6.69
C PHE A 147 -12.25 -18.34 -6.62
N VAL A 148 -13.26 -18.68 -5.82
CA VAL A 148 -13.68 -20.07 -5.57
C VAL A 148 -14.28 -20.75 -6.80
N ASP A 149 -14.72 -19.97 -7.79
CA ASP A 149 -15.17 -20.45 -9.11
C ASP A 149 -14.00 -20.85 -10.03
N GLY A 150 -12.76 -20.58 -9.61
CA GLY A 150 -11.55 -20.87 -10.37
C GLY A 150 -11.15 -19.77 -11.35
N GLU A 151 -11.89 -18.66 -11.41
CA GLU A 151 -11.63 -17.55 -12.32
C GLU A 151 -10.79 -16.46 -11.65
N TRP A 152 -10.08 -15.67 -12.46
CA TRP A 152 -9.27 -14.55 -11.99
C TRP A 152 -10.06 -13.24 -12.02
N TYR A 153 -9.89 -12.44 -10.97
CA TYR A 153 -10.54 -11.16 -10.75
C TYR A 153 -9.56 -10.11 -10.26
N ARG A 154 -9.87 -8.83 -10.47
CA ARG A 154 -9.07 -7.73 -9.91
C ARG A 154 -9.39 -7.56 -8.43
N ALA A 155 -8.35 -7.41 -7.63
CA ALA A 155 -8.46 -7.27 -6.19
C ALA A 155 -7.46 -6.25 -5.65
N ARG A 156 -7.74 -5.76 -4.45
CA ARG A 156 -6.84 -4.95 -3.66
C ARG A 156 -6.50 -5.69 -2.37
N VAL A 157 -5.23 -5.70 -2.01
CA VAL A 157 -4.78 -6.28 -0.73
C VAL A 157 -5.19 -5.34 0.40
N GLU A 158 -6.03 -5.81 1.31
CA GLU A 158 -6.44 -5.03 2.48
C GLU A 158 -5.54 -5.26 3.69
N LYS A 159 -5.10 -6.50 3.89
CA LYS A 159 -4.26 -6.90 5.01
C LYS A 159 -3.49 -8.17 4.69
N VAL A 160 -2.21 -8.18 5.03
CA VAL A 160 -1.36 -9.37 4.97
C VAL A 160 -1.24 -9.91 6.40
N GLU A 161 -1.78 -11.09 6.66
CA GLU A 161 -1.68 -11.75 7.97
C GLU A 161 -0.47 -12.69 8.01
N SER A 162 -0.23 -13.42 6.92
CA SER A 162 0.97 -14.20 6.68
C SER A 162 1.17 -14.43 5.18
N ALA A 163 2.27 -15.07 4.78
CA ALA A 163 2.51 -15.44 3.38
C ALA A 163 1.41 -16.36 2.81
N ALA A 164 0.73 -17.15 3.64
CA ALA A 164 -0.34 -18.05 3.23
C ALA A 164 -1.75 -17.46 3.42
N LYS A 165 -1.89 -16.32 4.10
CA LYS A 165 -3.19 -15.74 4.46
C LYS A 165 -3.19 -14.24 4.23
N VAL A 166 -3.83 -13.86 3.13
CA VAL A 166 -3.92 -12.48 2.64
C VAL A 166 -5.41 -12.13 2.51
N HIS A 167 -5.81 -11.04 3.15
CA HIS A 167 -7.15 -10.49 3.03
C HIS A 167 -7.16 -9.54 1.84
N ILE A 168 -8.06 -9.80 0.91
CA ILE A 168 -8.22 -9.05 -0.33
C ILE A 168 -9.67 -8.56 -0.46
N PHE A 169 -9.84 -7.54 -1.27
CA PHE A 169 -11.13 -6.96 -1.64
C PHE A 169 -11.26 -6.96 -3.15
N TYR A 170 -12.29 -7.60 -3.68
CA TYR A 170 -12.58 -7.65 -5.12
C TYR A 170 -13.15 -6.31 -5.58
N ILE A 171 -12.33 -5.51 -6.26
CA ILE A 171 -12.65 -4.09 -6.52
C ILE A 171 -13.84 -3.90 -7.47
N ASP A 172 -14.15 -4.91 -8.27
CA ASP A 172 -15.25 -4.88 -9.24
C ASP A 172 -16.58 -5.41 -8.68
N TYR A 173 -16.54 -6.12 -7.54
CA TYR A 173 -17.68 -6.88 -7.02
C TYR A 173 -18.01 -6.57 -5.54
N GLY A 174 -17.05 -6.05 -4.78
CA GLY A 174 -17.25 -5.60 -3.40
C GLY A 174 -17.14 -6.69 -2.32
N ASN A 175 -16.78 -7.91 -2.70
CA ASN A 175 -16.61 -9.04 -1.77
C ASN A 175 -15.15 -9.33 -1.41
#